data_AF-A0A0D2QZD4-F1
#
_entry.id   AF-A0A0D2QZD4-F1
#
_cell.length_a   1.000
_cell.length_b   1.000
_cell.length_c   1.000
_cell.angle_alpha   90.00
_cell.angle_beta   90.00
_cell.angle_gamma   90.00
#
_symmetry.space_group_name_H-M   'P 1'
#
loop_
_entity.id
_entity.type
_entity.pdbx_description
1 polymer ?
#
loop_
_entity_poly.entity_id
_entity_poly.type
_entity_poly.pdbx_seq_one_letter_code
_entity_poly.pdbx_strand_id
1 'polypeptide(L)'
;AGYGSESEADEEAATVNLTSDLSRVNRASTKSAVKLQEIGPRMTLQLTKIEGGLCFGEAMFNEYAMVAIRKSQAMRVMKRKTVRMMAKWRIAMKMMKRITRKIWKKVRRLVL
;
A
#
# COMPACT_ATOMS: atom_id res chain seq x y z
N ALA A 1 -50.48 34.23 1.99
CA ALA A 1 -49.52 33.73 1.00
C ALA A 1 -49.12 32.34 1.42
N GLY A 2 -49.25 31.27 0.66
CA GLY A 2 -49.64 31.06 -0.72
C GLY A 2 -49.29 29.59 -0.93
N TYR A 3 -50.31 28.74 -1.11
CA TYR A 3 -50.16 27.33 -1.44
C TYR A 3 -49.34 27.23 -2.73
N GLY A 4 -48.20 26.56 -2.67
CA GLY A 4 -47.41 26.16 -3.84
C GLY A 4 -46.96 24.73 -3.59
N SER A 5 -47.75 23.76 -4.02
CA SER A 5 -47.36 22.35 -4.01
C SER A 5 -46.23 22.15 -5.01
N GLU A 6 -44.99 22.14 -4.54
CA GLU A 6 -43.83 21.64 -5.29
C GLU A 6 -43.87 20.11 -5.28
N SER A 7 -44.77 19.53 -6.08
CA SER A 7 -44.75 18.09 -6.39
C SER A 7 -43.88 17.86 -7.62
N GLU A 8 -42.56 18.00 -7.46
CA GLU A 8 -41.66 17.39 -8.42
C GLU A 8 -41.85 15.87 -8.39
N ALA A 9 -41.86 15.23 -9.56
CA ALA A 9 -41.97 13.78 -9.65
C ALA A 9 -40.77 13.16 -8.93
N ASP A 10 -41.04 12.41 -7.87
CA ASP A 10 -39.99 11.76 -7.09
C ASP A 10 -39.20 10.82 -8.01
N GLU A 11 -37.88 10.96 -8.00
CA GLU A 11 -36.96 10.25 -8.87
C GLU A 11 -37.15 8.73 -8.65
N GLU A 12 -37.24 7.92 -9.72
CA GLU A 12 -37.60 6.49 -9.58
C GLU A 12 -36.66 5.74 -8.63
N ALA A 13 -35.40 6.18 -8.53
CA ALA A 13 -34.39 5.66 -7.59
C ALA A 13 -34.71 5.91 -6.10
N ALA A 14 -35.56 6.88 -5.78
CA ALA A 14 -35.96 7.23 -4.41
C ALA A 14 -37.23 6.50 -3.95
N THR A 15 -37.77 5.58 -4.76
CA THR A 15 -39.04 4.91 -4.47
C THR A 15 -38.88 3.40 -4.29
N VAL A 16 -39.61 2.82 -3.33
CA VAL A 16 -39.61 1.38 -3.05
C VAL A 16 -41.03 0.82 -3.01
N ASN A 17 -41.19 -0.46 -3.34
CA ASN A 17 -42.45 -1.18 -3.16
C ASN A 17 -42.55 -1.70 -1.72
N LEU A 18 -43.65 -1.39 -1.04
CA LEU A 18 -43.87 -1.82 0.33
C LEU A 18 -44.23 -3.31 0.39
N THR A 19 -43.52 -4.06 1.23
CA THR A 19 -43.78 -5.49 1.48
C THR A 19 -44.91 -5.72 2.50
N SER A 20 -45.24 -4.71 3.31
CA SER A 20 -46.25 -4.79 4.36
C SER A 20 -46.90 -3.44 4.62
N ASP A 21 -48.06 -3.44 5.28
CA ASP A 21 -48.75 -2.22 5.69
C ASP A 21 -47.95 -1.51 6.80
N LEU A 22 -47.35 -0.36 6.47
CA LEU A 22 -46.62 0.46 7.45
C LEU A 22 -47.50 1.54 8.10
N SER A 23 -48.52 2.02 7.39
CA SER A 23 -49.43 3.04 7.90
C SER A 23 -50.80 2.96 7.21
N ARG A 24 -51.78 3.74 7.69
CA ARG A 24 -53.11 3.82 7.06
C ARG A 24 -53.07 4.19 5.58
N VAL A 25 -52.06 4.97 5.16
CA VAL A 25 -51.87 5.42 3.78
C VAL A 25 -50.85 4.56 3.04
N ASN A 26 -49.85 4.04 3.76
CA ASN A 26 -48.77 3.24 3.23
C ASN A 26 -49.10 1.75 3.35
N ARG A 27 -49.85 1.25 2.36
CA ARG A 27 -50.27 -0.14 2.27
C ARG A 27 -49.27 -1.03 1.54
N ALA A 28 -49.32 -2.32 1.79
CA ALA A 28 -48.57 -3.32 1.06
C ALA A 28 -48.85 -3.21 -0.44
N SER A 29 -47.84 -3.52 -1.25
CA SER A 29 -47.88 -3.48 -2.72
C SER A 29 -48.10 -2.09 -3.33
N THR A 30 -47.97 -1.00 -2.56
CA THR A 30 -47.92 0.36 -3.08
C THR A 30 -46.50 0.90 -3.14
N LYS A 31 -46.27 1.83 -4.07
CA LYS A 31 -44.99 2.53 -4.26
C LYS A 31 -44.89 3.69 -3.27
N SER A 32 -43.80 3.76 -2.51
CA SER A 32 -43.55 4.80 -1.50
C SER A 32 -42.19 5.46 -1.69
N ALA A 33 -42.15 6.77 -1.46
CA ALA A 33 -40.94 7.59 -1.46
C ALA A 33 -40.07 7.33 -0.20
N VAL A 34 -38.76 7.25 -0.38
CA VAL A 34 -37.76 7.05 0.68
C VAL A 34 -36.74 8.18 0.63
N LYS A 35 -36.54 8.84 1.78
CA LYS A 35 -35.51 9.86 1.94
C LYS A 35 -34.43 9.34 2.88
N LEU A 36 -33.19 9.31 2.40
CA LEU A 36 -32.03 8.96 3.21
C LEU A 36 -31.40 10.23 3.77
N GLN A 37 -31.04 10.19 5.06
CA GLN A 37 -30.25 11.24 5.70
C GLN A 37 -28.96 10.62 6.19
N GLU A 38 -27.85 11.31 5.93
CA GLU A 38 -26.56 10.87 6.45
C GLU A 38 -26.50 11.05 7.95
N ILE A 39 -26.08 9.99 8.64
CA ILE A 39 -25.82 10.00 10.07
C ILE A 39 -24.39 9.53 10.28
N GLY A 40 -23.56 10.39 10.87
CA GLY A 40 -22.19 10.06 11.25
C GLY A 40 -21.16 10.18 10.11
N PRO A 41 -19.89 9.90 10.43
CA PRO A 41 -18.79 10.06 9.50
C PRO A 41 -18.76 8.95 8.45
N ARG A 42 -18.36 9.30 7.22
CA ARG A 42 -18.07 8.33 6.16
C ARG A 42 -16.69 7.72 6.38
N MET A 43 -16.57 6.41 6.17
CA MET A 43 -15.30 5.69 6.25
C MET A 43 -15.02 4.92 4.96
N THR A 44 -13.74 4.86 4.60
CA THR A 44 -13.23 3.99 3.54
C THR A 44 -12.21 3.06 4.18
N LEU A 45 -12.42 1.75 4.08
CA LEU A 45 -11.59 0.73 4.75
C LEU A 45 -10.80 -0.09 3.72
N GLN A 46 -9.61 -0.54 4.11
CA GLN A 46 -8.75 -1.42 3.31
C GLN A 46 -8.32 -2.63 4.16
N LEU A 47 -8.27 -3.82 3.53
CA LEU A 47 -7.85 -5.06 4.19
C LEU A 47 -6.32 -5.12 4.35
N THR A 48 -5.84 -5.07 5.59
CA THR A 48 -4.39 -5.15 5.88
C THR A 48 -3.97 -6.51 6.45
N LYS A 49 -4.74 -7.06 7.39
CA LYS A 49 -4.40 -8.27 8.13
C LYS A 49 -5.66 -9.09 8.44
N ILE A 50 -5.52 -10.41 8.42
CA ILE A 50 -6.53 -11.35 8.90
C ILE A 50 -5.90 -12.20 10.00
N GLU A 51 -6.55 -12.27 11.15
CA GLU A 51 -6.17 -13.08 12.30
C GLU A 51 -7.28 -14.06 12.63
N GLY A 52 -6.92 -15.27 13.06
CA GLY A 52 -7.87 -16.18 13.67
C GLY A 52 -8.33 -15.68 15.03
N GLY A 53 -9.58 -15.96 15.41
CA GLY A 53 -10.09 -15.59 16.73
C GLY A 53 -10.14 -14.08 16.98
N LEU A 54 -10.00 -13.69 18.25
CA LEU A 54 -10.16 -12.30 18.68
C LEU A 54 -8.80 -11.72 19.06
N CYS A 55 -8.27 -10.84 18.21
CA CYS A 55 -7.06 -10.01 18.40
C CYS A 55 -5.73 -10.73 18.71
N PHE A 56 -5.72 -12.05 18.91
CA PHE A 56 -4.55 -12.81 19.38
C PHE A 56 -4.35 -14.17 18.70
N GLY A 57 -5.12 -14.50 17.66
CA GLY A 57 -4.90 -15.76 16.95
C GLY A 57 -3.92 -15.65 15.80
N GLU A 58 -3.79 -16.75 15.06
CA GLU A 58 -2.80 -16.90 14.02
C GLU A 58 -3.06 -15.95 12.84
N ALA A 59 -2.01 -15.30 12.35
CA ALA A 59 -2.11 -14.41 11.20
C ALA A 59 -2.27 -15.22 9.91
N MET A 60 -3.48 -15.25 9.36
CA MET A 60 -3.82 -15.96 8.12
C MET A 60 -3.41 -15.17 6.87
N PHE A 61 -3.47 -13.84 6.94
CA PHE A 61 -3.11 -12.95 5.84
C PHE A 61 -2.47 -11.67 6.36
N ASN A 62 -1.44 -11.19 5.68
CA ASN A 62 -0.81 -9.90 5.95
C ASN A 62 -0.21 -9.34 4.66
N GLU A 63 -0.74 -8.20 4.22
CA GLU A 63 -0.30 -7.51 2.99
C GLU A 63 1.20 -7.18 3.00
N TYR A 64 1.77 -6.86 4.17
CA TYR A 64 3.16 -6.40 4.27
C TYR A 64 4.21 -7.52 4.37
N ALA A 65 3.79 -8.78 4.57
CA ALA A 65 4.72 -9.91 4.68
C ALA A 65 5.54 -10.09 3.39
N MET A 66 4.91 -9.92 2.23
CA MET A 66 5.55 -10.10 0.93
C MET A 66 6.56 -8.98 0.60
N VAL A 67 6.26 -7.76 1.05
CA VAL A 67 7.15 -6.59 0.89
C VAL A 67 8.42 -6.73 1.73
N ALA A 68 8.30 -7.23 2.97
CA ALA A 68 9.44 -7.45 3.85
C ALA A 68 10.42 -8.50 3.28
N ILE A 69 9.88 -9.62 2.77
CA ILE A 69 10.68 -10.68 2.14
C ILE A 69 11.44 -10.13 0.92
N ARG A 70 10.77 -9.39 0.04
CA ARG A 70 11.39 -8.81 -1.17
C ARG A 70 12.52 -7.81 -0.84
N LYS A 71 12.32 -6.95 0.16
CA LYS A 71 13.36 -6.00 0.63
C LYS A 71 14.59 -6.73 1.18
N SER A 72 14.39 -7.78 1.97
CA SER A 72 15.48 -8.58 2.53
C SER A 72 16.34 -9.27 1.44
N GLN A 73 15.71 -9.77 0.39
CA GLN A 73 16.40 -10.40 -0.73
C GLN A 73 17.20 -9.39 -1.55
N ALA A 74 16.61 -8.22 -1.85
CA ALA A 74 17.31 -7.14 -2.54
C ALA A 74 18.54 -6.65 -1.75
N MET A 75 18.41 -6.51 -0.42
CA MET A 75 19.52 -6.14 0.46
C MET A 75 20.65 -7.20 0.45
N ARG A 76 20.31 -8.49 0.46
CA ARG A 76 21.30 -9.59 0.35
C ARG A 76 22.07 -9.51 -0.97
N VAL A 77 21.39 -9.27 -2.08
CA VAL A 77 22.04 -9.13 -3.40
C VAL A 77 22.96 -7.91 -3.43
N MET A 78 22.51 -6.77 -2.90
CA MET A 78 23.31 -5.54 -2.85
C MET A 78 24.56 -5.74 -2.00
N LYS A 79 24.44 -6.31 -0.79
CA LYS A 79 25.59 -6.63 0.07
C LYS A 79 26.63 -7.50 -0.65
N ARG A 80 26.20 -8.54 -1.37
CA ARG A 80 27.10 -9.41 -2.17
C ARG A 80 27.82 -8.63 -3.27
N LYS A 81 27.13 -7.74 -3.99
CA LYS A 81 27.72 -6.89 -5.02
C LYS A 81 28.78 -5.94 -4.44
N THR A 82 28.49 -5.29 -3.32
CA THR A 82 29.42 -4.39 -2.64
C THR A 82 30.68 -5.11 -2.17
N VAL A 83 30.54 -6.28 -1.55
CA VAL A 83 31.70 -7.08 -1.10
C VAL A 83 32.59 -7.49 -2.28
N ARG A 84 31.98 -7.95 -3.39
CA ARG A 84 32.74 -8.28 -4.62
C ARG A 84 33.47 -7.07 -5.18
N MET A 85 32.81 -5.91 -5.22
CA MET A 85 33.41 -4.67 -5.69
C MET A 85 34.59 -4.26 -4.81
N MET A 86 34.42 -4.25 -3.48
CA MET A 86 35.48 -3.93 -2.53
C MET A 86 36.68 -4.90 -2.64
N ALA A 87 36.42 -6.20 -2.86
CA ALA A 87 37.49 -7.17 -3.11
C ALA A 87 38.29 -6.83 -4.37
N LYS A 88 37.61 -6.49 -5.47
CA LYS A 88 38.25 -6.04 -6.73
C LYS A 88 39.08 -4.77 -6.52
N TRP A 89 38.52 -3.76 -5.84
CA TRP A 89 39.23 -2.53 -5.49
C TRP A 89 40.49 -2.78 -4.66
N ARG A 90 40.41 -3.69 -3.67
CA ARG A 90 41.55 -4.06 -2.84
C ARG A 90 42.67 -4.70 -3.66
N ILE A 91 42.32 -5.54 -4.64
CA ILE A 91 43.30 -6.16 -5.56
C ILE A 91 43.93 -5.08 -6.45
N ALA A 92 43.12 -4.24 -7.11
CA ALA A 92 43.60 -3.17 -7.98
C ALA A 92 44.51 -2.19 -7.24
N MET A 93 44.13 -1.79 -6.02
CA MET A 93 44.94 -0.91 -5.17
C MET A 93 46.29 -1.54 -4.81
N LYS A 94 46.32 -2.84 -4.48
CA LYS A 94 47.57 -3.57 -4.23
C LYS A 94 48.45 -3.60 -5.48
N MET A 95 47.87 -3.80 -6.67
CA MET A 95 48.60 -3.77 -7.94
C MET A 95 49.20 -2.39 -8.21
N MET A 96 48.41 -1.32 -8.10
CA MET A 96 48.90 0.07 -8.27
C MET A 96 50.07 0.38 -7.33
N LYS A 97 49.97 0.01 -6.05
CA LYS A 97 51.06 0.20 -5.07
C LYS A 97 52.32 -0.61 -5.40
N ARG A 98 52.21 -1.76 -6.08
CA ARG A 98 53.39 -2.52 -6.55
C ARG A 98 54.04 -1.83 -7.74
N ILE A 99 53.25 -1.35 -8.70
CA ILE A 99 53.73 -0.66 -9.90
C ILE A 99 54.46 0.63 -9.52
N THR A 100 53.84 1.49 -8.71
CA THR A 100 54.46 2.74 -8.23
C THR A 100 55.77 2.49 -7.47
N ARG A 101 55.83 1.48 -6.60
CA ARG A 101 57.08 1.10 -5.92
C ARG A 101 58.16 0.64 -6.89
N LYS A 102 57.82 -0.11 -7.94
CA LYS A 102 58.79 -0.53 -8.99
C LYS A 102 59.33 0.68 -9.75
N ILE A 103 58.46 1.62 -10.13
CA ILE A 103 58.84 2.87 -10.80
C ILE A 103 59.77 3.68 -9.90
N TRP A 104 59.39 3.90 -8.63
CA TRP A 104 60.20 4.65 -7.67
C TRP A 104 61.59 4.05 -7.46
N LYS A 105 61.68 2.72 -7.29
CA LYS A 105 62.97 2.01 -7.17
C LYS A 105 63.83 2.16 -8.42
N LYS A 106 63.23 2.15 -9.62
CA LYS A 106 63.95 2.31 -10.89
C LYS A 106 64.49 3.74 -11.03
N VAL A 107 63.67 4.75 -10.75
CA VAL A 107 64.08 6.16 -10.76
C VAL A 107 65.20 6.39 -9.74
N ARG A 108 65.04 5.91 -8.50
CA ARG A 108 66.05 6.06 -7.45
C ARG A 108 67.41 5.45 -7.82
N ARG A 109 67.43 4.33 -8.55
CA ARG A 109 68.67 3.69 -9.03
C ARG A 109 69.33 4.44 -10.21
N LEU A 110 68.57 5.25 -10.94
CA LEU A 110 69.10 6.04 -12.06
C LEU A 110 69.65 7.40 -11.61
N VAL A 111 69.32 7.84 -10.39
CA VAL A 111 69.68 9.15 -9.83
C VAL A 111 70.80 9.04 -8.78
N LEU A 112 71.09 7.83 -8.28
CA LEU A 112 72.22 7.49 -7.41
C LEU A 112 73.22 6.64 -8.18
#